data_AF-A0A835X4D2-F1
#
_entry.id   AF-A0A835X4D2-F1
#
_cell.length_a   1.000
_cell.length_b   1.000
_cell.length_c   1.000
_cell.angle_alpha   90.00
_cell.angle_beta   90.00
_cell.angle_gamma   90.00
#
_symmetry.space_group_name_H-M   'P 1'
#
loop_
_entity.id
_entity.type
_entity.pdbx_description
1 polymer ?
#
loop_
_entity_poly.entity_id
_entity_poly.type
_entity_poly.pdbx_seq_one_letter_code
_entity_poly.pdbx_strand_id
1 'polypeptide(L)'
;MMIAIGIGLHNFGEGLAIGAAVGIGSIAFSTFLIVGFALHNTTEGIAIAAPMSREKTMIGKALIGKALIVKLAGLGMIAGAPAIFGAWVGGFVYSPFATVVFLSIGAGAIFQVIITVLRWIREEGDKNLSSAAVASGIAVGMLIMYLTSILV
;
A
#
# COMPACT_ATOMS: atom_id res chain seq x y z
N MET A 1 9.82 -10.97 6.11
CA MET A 1 8.56 -11.71 6.25
C MET A 1 7.52 -10.92 7.06
N MET A 2 7.83 -10.48 8.29
CA MET A 2 6.92 -9.65 9.09
C MET A 2 6.40 -8.39 8.37
N ILE A 3 7.29 -7.68 7.64
CA ILE A 3 6.92 -6.50 6.83
C ILE A 3 5.86 -6.86 5.78
N ALA A 4 6.06 -7.94 5.03
CA ALA A 4 5.13 -8.36 3.98
C ALA A 4 3.77 -8.79 4.54
N ILE A 5 3.74 -9.40 5.73
CA ILE A 5 2.47 -9.76 6.41
C ILE A 5 1.74 -8.50 6.88
N GLY A 6 2.46 -7.54 7.48
CA GLY A 6 1.89 -6.27 7.90
C GLY A 6 1.30 -5.47 6.73
N ILE A 7 2.05 -5.39 5.63
CA ILE A 7 1.57 -4.82 4.36
C ILE A 7 0.35 -5.59 3.85
N GLY A 8 0.38 -6.92 3.84
CA GLY A 8 -0.77 -7.73 3.44
C GLY A 8 -2.05 -7.41 4.22
N LEU A 9 -1.95 -7.26 5.54
CA LEU A 9 -3.10 -6.86 6.37
C LEU A 9 -3.59 -5.43 6.08
N HIS A 10 -2.67 -4.52 5.76
CA HIS A 10 -3.01 -3.17 5.32
C HIS A 10 -3.78 -3.20 3.99
N ASN A 11 -3.24 -3.91 2.99
CA ASN A 11 -3.80 -3.93 1.63
C ASN A 11 -5.13 -4.70 1.58
N PHE A 12 -5.40 -5.59 2.54
CA PHE A 12 -6.75 -6.14 2.74
C PHE A 12 -7.78 -5.04 3.00
N GLY A 13 -7.45 -4.05 3.84
CA GLY A 13 -8.33 -2.90 4.12
C GLY A 13 -8.54 -2.01 2.90
N GLU A 14 -7.50 -1.77 2.11
CA GLU A 14 -7.60 -1.08 0.82
C GLU A 14 -8.51 -1.84 -0.17
N GLY A 15 -8.35 -3.17 -0.22
CA GLY A 15 -9.19 -4.07 -0.99
C GLY A 15 -10.66 -3.93 -0.60
N LEU A 16 -10.97 -3.98 0.70
CA LEU A 16 -12.32 -3.78 1.22
C LEU A 16 -12.92 -2.44 0.74
N ALA A 17 -12.14 -1.37 0.77
CA ALA A 17 -12.57 -0.05 0.31
C ALA A 17 -12.84 -0.01 -1.21
N ILE A 18 -11.95 -0.59 -2.02
CA ILE A 18 -12.15 -0.73 -3.48
C ILE A 18 -13.43 -1.52 -3.75
N GLY A 19 -13.55 -2.71 -3.15
CA GLY A 19 -14.69 -3.59 -3.31
C GLY A 19 -15.99 -2.90 -2.94
N ALA A 20 -16.02 -2.21 -1.79
CA ALA A 20 -17.19 -1.47 -1.34
C ALA A 20 -17.59 -0.35 -2.30
N ALA A 21 -16.62 0.39 -2.86
CA ALA A 21 -16.85 1.42 -3.85
C ALA A 21 -17.42 0.86 -5.17
N VAL A 22 -16.92 -0.30 -5.62
CA VAL A 22 -17.48 -1.03 -6.76
C VAL A 22 -18.89 -1.53 -6.45
N GLY A 23 -19.11 -2.09 -5.26
CA GLY A 23 -20.39 -2.66 -4.82
C GLY A 23 -21.53 -1.65 -4.76
N ILE A 24 -21.23 -0.37 -4.50
CA ILE A 24 -22.22 0.74 -4.58
C ILE A 24 -22.35 1.35 -5.98
N GLY A 25 -21.65 0.82 -6.99
CA GLY A 25 -21.73 1.29 -8.37
C GLY A 25 -21.00 2.61 -8.67
N SER A 26 -20.12 3.07 -7.77
CA SER A 26 -19.39 4.33 -7.96
C SER A 26 -18.12 4.11 -8.81
N ILE A 27 -18.26 4.22 -10.14
CA ILE A 27 -17.16 3.93 -11.08
C ILE A 27 -15.98 4.90 -10.89
N ALA A 28 -16.24 6.21 -10.84
CA ALA A 28 -15.18 7.20 -10.66
C ALA A 28 -14.43 6.98 -9.33
N PHE A 29 -15.17 6.81 -8.22
CA PHE A 29 -14.55 6.60 -6.90
C PHE A 29 -13.77 5.29 -6.82
N SER A 30 -14.32 4.18 -7.34
CA SER A 30 -13.62 2.90 -7.37
C SER A 30 -12.37 2.94 -8.25
N THR A 31 -12.43 3.60 -9.41
CA THR A 31 -11.26 3.75 -10.29
C THR A 31 -10.19 4.62 -9.63
N PHE A 32 -10.58 5.72 -8.99
CA PHE A 32 -9.68 6.56 -8.21
C PHE A 32 -8.97 5.75 -7.10
N LEU A 33 -9.71 4.93 -6.34
CA LEU A 33 -9.13 4.08 -5.29
C LEU A 33 -8.20 3.01 -5.86
N ILE A 34 -8.58 2.34 -6.95
CA ILE A 34 -7.74 1.32 -7.60
C ILE A 34 -6.41 1.92 -8.05
N VAL A 35 -6.45 3.05 -8.76
CA VAL A 35 -5.24 3.70 -9.26
C VAL A 35 -4.42 4.28 -8.11
N GLY A 36 -5.08 4.94 -7.15
CA GLY A 36 -4.43 5.52 -5.97
C GLY A 36 -3.69 4.48 -5.14
N PHE A 37 -4.35 3.38 -4.77
CA PHE A 37 -3.72 2.30 -4.01
C PHE A 37 -2.69 1.54 -4.82
N ALA A 38 -2.85 1.35 -6.14
CA ALA A 38 -1.80 0.77 -6.98
C ALA A 38 -0.51 1.60 -6.96
N LEU A 39 -0.63 2.93 -7.05
CA LEU A 39 0.52 3.84 -6.95
C LEU A 39 1.14 3.80 -5.55
N HIS A 40 0.32 3.80 -4.49
CA HIS A 40 0.80 3.71 -3.11
C HIS A 40 1.53 2.39 -2.85
N ASN A 41 0.92 1.26 -3.19
CA ASN A 41 1.46 -0.09 -2.96
C ASN A 41 2.75 -0.35 -3.73
N THR A 42 2.95 0.33 -4.86
CA THR A 42 4.24 0.31 -5.57
C THR A 42 5.37 0.82 -4.68
N THR A 43 5.11 1.84 -3.85
CA THR A 43 6.10 2.37 -2.91
C THR A 43 6.36 1.42 -1.73
N GLU A 44 5.34 0.68 -1.27
CA GLU A 44 5.51 -0.38 -0.25
C GLU A 44 6.34 -1.56 -0.75
N GLY A 45 6.27 -1.87 -2.05
CA GLY A 45 7.12 -2.89 -2.68
C GLY A 45 8.61 -2.62 -2.50
N ILE A 46 9.01 -1.35 -2.42
CA ILE A 46 10.40 -0.96 -2.12
C ILE A 46 10.78 -1.38 -0.69
N ALA A 47 9.88 -1.22 0.28
CA ALA A 47 10.12 -1.64 1.67
C ALA A 47 10.27 -3.16 1.79
N ILE A 48 9.62 -3.95 0.94
CA ILE A 48 9.80 -5.40 0.86
C ILE A 48 11.16 -5.75 0.22
N ALA A 49 11.54 -5.05 -0.86
CA ALA A 49 12.76 -5.34 -1.61
C ALA A 49 14.05 -4.82 -0.92
N ALA A 50 13.99 -3.70 -0.19
CA ALA A 50 15.16 -3.03 0.35
C ALA A 50 15.97 -3.84 1.39
N PRO A 51 15.36 -4.57 2.35
CA PRO A 51 16.11 -5.44 3.25
C PRO A 51 16.83 -6.57 2.51
N MET A 52 16.27 -7.03 1.40
CA MET A 52 16.81 -8.14 0.61
C MET A 52 18.04 -7.74 -0.19
N SER A 53 18.21 -6.46 -0.53
CA SER A 53 19.43 -5.96 -1.20
C SER A 53 20.64 -5.88 -0.25
N ARG A 54 20.40 -5.91 1.06
CA ARG A 54 21.45 -5.88 2.10
C ARG A 54 21.98 -7.26 2.49
N GLU A 55 21.24 -8.34 2.21
CA GLU A 55 21.69 -9.72 2.42
C GLU A 55 22.72 -10.12 1.34
N LYS A 56 24.02 -9.95 1.63
CA LYS A 56 25.13 -10.47 0.81
C LYS A 56 25.16 -12.01 0.88
N THR A 57 24.44 -12.70 0.01
CA THR A 57 24.53 -14.17 -0.08
C THR A 57 25.54 -14.60 -1.15
N MET A 58 26.64 -15.18 -0.68
CA MET A 58 27.80 -15.71 -1.40
C MET A 58 27.55 -17.07 -2.08
N ILE A 59 26.67 -17.19 -3.10
CA ILE A 59 26.51 -18.49 -3.82
C ILE A 59 26.10 -18.31 -5.30
N GLY A 60 27.01 -18.23 -6.28
CA GLY A 60 26.71 -18.46 -7.71
C GLY A 60 25.63 -17.58 -8.40
N LYS A 61 26.07 -16.60 -9.22
CA LYS A 61 25.24 -15.54 -9.86
C LYS A 61 23.93 -15.99 -10.54
N ALA A 62 23.86 -17.17 -11.14
CA ALA A 62 22.67 -17.65 -11.86
C ALA A 62 21.63 -18.33 -10.95
N LEU A 63 22.06 -19.08 -9.92
CA LEU A 63 21.15 -19.73 -8.98
C LEU A 63 20.50 -18.71 -8.02
N ILE A 64 21.24 -17.64 -7.67
CA ILE A 64 20.76 -16.52 -6.84
C ILE A 64 19.61 -15.78 -7.52
N GLY A 65 19.72 -15.50 -8.82
CA GLY A 65 18.69 -14.74 -9.54
C GLY A 65 17.33 -15.41 -9.45
N LYS A 66 17.27 -16.73 -9.67
CA LYS A 66 16.02 -17.48 -9.63
C LYS A 66 15.45 -17.61 -8.22
N ALA A 67 16.30 -17.92 -7.22
CA ALA A 67 15.86 -18.03 -5.82
C ALA A 67 15.38 -16.68 -5.26
N LEU A 68 16.05 -15.58 -5.62
CA LEU A 68 15.67 -14.22 -5.23
C LEU A 68 14.33 -13.81 -5.83
N ILE A 69 14.12 -14.06 -7.13
CA ILE A 69 12.85 -13.77 -7.81
C ILE A 69 11.71 -14.57 -7.18
N VAL A 70 11.90 -15.86 -6.90
CA VAL A 70 10.87 -16.68 -6.23
C VAL A 70 10.56 -16.15 -4.84
N LYS A 71 11.58 -15.75 -4.07
CA LYS A 71 11.40 -15.15 -2.73
C LYS A 71 10.66 -13.81 -2.81
N LEU A 72 11.02 -12.93 -3.76
CA LEU A 72 10.34 -11.65 -3.98
C LEU A 72 8.90 -11.84 -4.44
N ALA A 73 8.65 -12.77 -5.37
CA ALA A 73 7.31 -13.12 -5.80
C ALA A 73 6.47 -13.68 -4.65
N GLY A 74 7.05 -14.54 -3.80
CA GLY A 74 6.38 -15.05 -2.61
C GLY A 74 6.02 -13.95 -1.61
N LEU A 75 6.95 -13.03 -1.31
CA LEU A 75 6.69 -11.90 -0.42
C LEU A 75 5.69 -10.91 -1.03
N GLY A 76 5.78 -10.65 -2.33
CA GLY A 76 4.83 -9.82 -3.07
C GLY A 76 3.43 -10.44 -3.08
N MET A 77 3.30 -11.76 -3.19
CA MET A 77 2.01 -12.45 -3.05
C MET A 77 1.46 -12.34 -1.63
N ILE A 78 2.30 -12.49 -0.59
CA ILE A 78 1.85 -12.32 0.80
C ILE A 78 1.35 -10.89 1.05
N ALA A 79 2.02 -9.89 0.46
CA ALA A 79 1.63 -8.49 0.58
C ALA A 79 0.40 -8.13 -0.30
N GLY A 80 0.29 -8.68 -1.50
CA GLY A 80 -0.72 -8.26 -2.48
C GLY A 80 -2.00 -9.11 -2.52
N ALA A 81 -1.92 -10.42 -2.27
CA ALA A 81 -3.07 -11.31 -2.35
C ALA A 81 -4.23 -10.93 -1.40
N PRO A 82 -3.97 -10.46 -0.16
CA PRO A 82 -5.04 -10.00 0.71
C PRO A 82 -5.86 -8.83 0.13
N ALA A 83 -5.27 -7.97 -0.71
CA ALA A 83 -6.02 -6.88 -1.36
C ALA A 83 -7.10 -7.40 -2.30
N ILE A 84 -6.77 -8.44 -3.07
CA ILE A 84 -7.73 -9.12 -3.96
C ILE A 84 -8.87 -9.72 -3.14
N PHE A 85 -8.52 -10.40 -2.05
CA PHE A 85 -9.51 -10.99 -1.16
C PHE A 85 -10.40 -9.92 -0.51
N GLY A 86 -9.81 -8.80 -0.07
CA GLY A 86 -10.53 -7.63 0.45
C GLY A 86 -11.49 -7.06 -0.58
N ALA A 87 -11.08 -6.92 -1.85
CA ALA A 87 -11.94 -6.42 -2.92
C ALA A 87 -13.14 -7.33 -3.20
N TRP A 88 -12.95 -8.65 -3.15
CA TRP A 88 -14.08 -9.59 -3.24
C TRP A 88 -15.03 -9.44 -2.06
N VAL A 89 -14.51 -9.42 -0.83
CA VAL A 89 -15.36 -9.25 0.36
C VAL A 89 -16.10 -7.92 0.31
N GLY A 90 -15.42 -6.83 -0.03
CA GLY A 90 -16.01 -5.50 -0.14
C GLY A 90 -17.07 -5.41 -1.24
N GLY A 91 -16.83 -6.06 -2.38
CA GLY A 91 -17.71 -6.00 -3.56
C GLY A 91 -18.91 -6.93 -3.50
N PHE A 92 -18.83 -8.06 -2.78
CA PHE A 92 -19.93 -9.01 -2.67
C PHE A 92 -20.81 -8.81 -1.44
N VAL A 93 -20.44 -7.93 -0.50
CA VAL A 93 -21.27 -7.58 0.66
C VAL A 93 -22.07 -6.31 0.36
N TYR A 94 -23.28 -6.49 -0.14
CA TYR A 94 -24.19 -5.39 -0.50
C TYR A 94 -24.96 -4.87 0.73
N SER A 95 -24.31 -3.99 1.51
CA SER A 95 -24.96 -3.31 2.63
C SER A 95 -24.38 -1.91 2.81
N PRO A 96 -25.21 -0.84 2.85
CA PRO A 96 -24.72 0.51 3.11
C PRO A 96 -23.91 0.62 4.40
N PHE A 97 -24.31 -0.12 5.44
CA PHE A 97 -23.57 -0.18 6.70
C PHE A 97 -22.19 -0.82 6.52
N ALA A 98 -22.12 -1.96 5.82
CA ALA A 98 -20.85 -2.64 5.56
C ALA A 98 -19.92 -1.77 4.70
N THR A 99 -20.46 -1.08 3.68
CA THR A 99 -19.69 -0.13 2.86
C THR A 99 -19.03 0.94 3.71
N VAL A 100 -19.78 1.57 4.62
CA VAL A 100 -19.22 2.59 5.52
C VAL A 100 -18.11 1.99 6.40
N VAL A 101 -18.33 0.79 6.95
CA VAL A 101 -17.32 0.10 7.76
C VAL A 101 -16.06 -0.19 6.94
N PHE A 102 -16.19 -0.72 5.73
CA PHE A 102 -15.07 -1.08 4.85
C PHE A 102 -14.28 0.15 4.38
N LEU A 103 -14.96 1.22 3.99
CA LEU A 103 -14.31 2.49 3.67
C LEU A 103 -13.60 3.07 4.89
N SER A 104 -14.18 2.94 6.09
CA SER A 104 -13.57 3.39 7.34
C SER A 104 -12.33 2.57 7.71
N ILE A 105 -12.34 1.26 7.45
CA ILE A 105 -11.17 0.39 7.64
C ILE A 105 -10.05 0.83 6.70
N GLY A 106 -10.33 1.03 5.41
CA GLY A 106 -9.34 1.52 4.45
C GLY A 106 -8.76 2.88 4.85
N ALA A 107 -9.62 3.84 5.18
CA ALA A 107 -9.19 5.16 5.64
C ALA A 107 -8.37 5.09 6.94
N GLY A 108 -8.77 4.26 7.90
CA GLY A 108 -8.07 4.05 9.16
C GLY A 108 -6.71 3.39 8.97
N ALA A 109 -6.60 2.44 8.04
CA ALA A 109 -5.34 1.80 7.69
C ALA A 109 -4.32 2.82 7.15
N ILE A 110 -4.73 3.66 6.20
CA ILE A 110 -3.87 4.74 5.65
C ILE A 110 -3.47 5.71 6.75
N PHE A 111 -4.42 6.12 7.59
CA PHE A 111 -4.15 7.05 8.69
C PHE A 111 -3.11 6.49 9.66
N GLN A 112 -3.20 5.20 9.99
CA GLN A 112 -2.20 4.54 10.83
C GLN A 112 -0.81 4.54 10.18
N VAL A 113 -0.70 4.30 8.88
CA VAL A 113 0.57 4.35 8.15
C VAL A 113 1.15 5.76 8.16
N ILE A 114 0.34 6.79 7.92
CA ILE A 114 0.77 8.20 7.99
C ILE A 114 1.40 8.51 9.36
N ILE A 115 0.75 8.12 10.45
CA ILE A 115 1.29 8.31 11.81
C ILE A 115 2.62 7.57 11.97
N THR A 116 2.71 6.32 11.51
CA THR A 116 3.94 5.53 11.60
C THR A 116 5.09 6.15 10.82
N VAL A 117 4.84 6.62 9.60
CA VAL A 117 5.86 7.28 8.77
C VAL A 117 6.31 8.59 9.40
N LEU A 118 5.39 9.41 9.92
CA LEU A 118 5.74 10.65 10.62
C LEU A 118 6.57 10.39 11.87
N ARG A 119 6.23 9.36 12.66
CA ARG A 119 7.03 8.94 13.81
C ARG A 119 8.42 8.46 13.39
N TRP A 120 8.50 7.66 12.34
CA TRP A 120 9.77 7.17 11.80
C TRP A 120 10.68 8.31 11.33
N ILE A 121 10.17 9.29 10.59
CA ILE A 121 10.93 10.48 10.17
C ILE A 121 11.44 11.26 11.39
N ARG A 122 10.61 11.38 12.45
CA ARG A 122 10.96 12.12 13.67
C ARG A 122 12.00 11.39 14.52
N GLU A 123 11.91 10.07 14.64
CA GLU A 123 12.75 9.25 15.52
C GLU A 123 14.07 8.85 14.85
N GLU A 124 14.03 8.47 13.56
CA GLU A 124 15.16 7.88 12.83
C GLU A 124 15.65 8.74 11.63
N GLY A 125 14.86 9.71 11.18
CA GLY A 125 15.21 10.63 10.10
C GLY A 125 15.92 11.92 10.57
N ASP A 126 15.78 13.00 9.80
CA ASP A 126 16.38 14.32 10.04
C ASP A 126 15.83 15.02 11.31
N LYS A 127 14.97 14.33 12.09
CA LYS A 127 14.24 14.77 13.29
C LYS A 127 13.32 15.98 13.10
N ASN A 128 13.49 16.70 12.00
CA ASN A 128 12.76 17.90 11.67
C ASN A 128 11.70 17.61 10.60
N LEU A 129 10.43 17.56 11.04
CA LEU A 129 9.28 17.39 10.15
C LEU A 129 9.06 18.59 9.21
N SER A 130 9.70 19.74 9.48
CA SER A 130 9.66 20.91 8.60
C SER A 130 10.86 21.03 7.66
N SER A 131 11.68 19.99 7.52
CA SER A 131 12.77 20.01 6.54
C SER A 131 12.22 20.14 5.11
N ALA A 132 12.97 20.82 4.24
CA ALA A 132 12.56 21.05 2.85
C ALA A 132 12.32 19.73 2.08
N ALA A 133 13.02 18.65 2.45
CA ALA A 133 12.84 17.34 1.85
C ALA A 133 11.49 16.71 2.25
N VAL A 134 11.11 16.78 3.52
CA VAL A 134 9.82 16.25 4.00
C VAL A 134 8.66 17.08 3.43
N ALA A 135 8.78 18.40 3.48
CA ALA A 135 7.76 19.30 2.94
C ALA A 135 7.57 19.10 1.42
N SER A 136 8.67 18.98 0.66
CA SER A 136 8.58 18.73 -0.79
C SER A 136 8.01 17.34 -1.10
N GLY A 137 8.38 16.30 -0.34
CA GLY A 137 7.78 14.97 -0.47
C GLY A 137 6.26 14.97 -0.24
N ILE A 138 5.79 15.63 0.82
CA ILE A 138 4.35 15.78 1.08
C ILE A 138 3.68 16.58 -0.04
N ALA A 139 4.26 17.69 -0.47
CA ALA A 139 3.69 18.53 -1.52
C ALA A 139 3.57 17.78 -2.87
N VAL A 140 4.61 17.03 -3.25
CA VAL A 140 4.61 16.20 -4.46
C VAL A 140 3.57 15.08 -4.33
N GLY A 141 3.48 14.42 -3.17
CA GLY A 141 2.47 13.40 -2.93
C GLY A 141 1.04 13.94 -3.06
N MET A 142 0.76 15.09 -2.43
CA MET A 142 -0.54 15.77 -2.54
C MET A 142 -0.86 16.19 -3.98
N LEU A 143 0.14 16.68 -4.72
CA LEU A 143 -0.02 17.02 -6.13
C LEU A 143 -0.38 15.79 -6.98
N ILE A 144 0.33 14.67 -6.78
CA ILE A 144 0.04 13.42 -7.48
C ILE A 144 -1.38 12.95 -7.15
N MET A 145 -1.78 12.95 -5.87
CA MET A 145 -3.13 12.56 -5.46
C MET A 145 -4.21 13.46 -6.10
N TYR A 146 -3.99 14.77 -6.10
CA TYR A 146 -4.92 15.73 -6.70
C TYR A 146 -5.06 15.52 -8.21
N LEU A 147 -3.93 15.36 -8.92
CA LEU A 147 -3.95 15.07 -10.35
C LEU A 147 -4.68 13.76 -10.66
N THR A 148 -4.43 12.69 -9.88
CA THR A 148 -5.16 11.43 -10.04
C THR A 148 -6.65 11.60 -9.84
N SER A 149 -7.08 12.43 -8.88
CA SER A 149 -8.52 12.69 -8.62
C SER A 149 -9.24 13.46 -9.74
N ILE A 150 -8.49 14.20 -10.56
CA ILE A 150 -9.04 14.94 -11.70
C ILE A 150 -9.07 14.07 -12.96
N LEU A 151 -8.03 13.25 -13.14
CA LEU A 151 -7.79 12.51 -14.38
C LEU A 151 -8.52 11.15 -14.44
N VAL A 152 -8.95 10.63 -13.29
CA VAL A 152 -9.55 9.29 -13.12
C VAL A 152 -10.93 9.43 -12.47
#